data_AF-K1A9W3-F1
#
_entry.id   AF-K1A9W3-F1
#
_cell.length_a   1.000
_cell.length_b   1.000
_cell.length_c   1.000
_cell.angle_alpha   90.00
_cell.angle_beta   90.00
_cell.angle_gamma   90.00
#
_symmetry.space_group_name_H-M   'P 1'
#
loop_
_entity.id
_entity.type
_entity.pdbx_description
1 polymer ?
#
loop_
_entity_poly.entity_id
_entity_poly.type
_entity_poly.pdbx_seq_one_letter_code
_entity_poly.pdbx_strand_id
1 'polypeptide(L)'
;MWFKERKGVKVGFSYAFDDNFYLSLTLDKFSSNDERWGMADFRIGKDSWATFKRENLNLNFEDSYESDGREKGDYLRIITTHKDILTVDKRALYIMAIEVASVIDGQISEDDKETWLSVEEFKTKHKDLLNMTYDEAVDISLEE
;
A
#
# COMPACT_ATOMS: atom_id res chain seq x y z
N MET A 1 10.47 6.18 -5.09
CA MET A 1 10.43 7.35 -4.17
C MET A 1 9.90 8.55 -4.95
N TRP A 2 8.76 9.11 -4.55
CA TRP A 2 8.04 10.06 -5.40
C TRP A 2 8.77 11.40 -5.65
N PHE A 3 9.66 11.86 -4.75
CA PHE A 3 10.51 13.04 -5.00
C PHE A 3 11.87 12.93 -4.30
N LYS A 4 12.94 13.40 -4.96
CA LYS A 4 14.34 13.37 -4.45
C LYS A 4 14.67 14.54 -3.52
N GLU A 5 13.86 15.59 -3.52
CA GLU A 5 14.12 16.85 -2.82
C GLU A 5 12.82 17.62 -2.59
N ARG A 6 12.80 18.48 -1.57
CA ARG A 6 11.74 19.48 -1.36
C ARG A 6 12.39 20.83 -1.14
N LYS A 7 12.10 21.80 -2.04
CA LYS A 7 12.64 23.17 -2.00
C LYS A 7 14.18 23.22 -1.94
N GLY A 8 14.86 22.41 -2.75
CA GLY A 8 16.32 22.37 -2.82
C GLY A 8 17.02 21.76 -1.60
N VAL A 9 16.25 21.19 -0.67
CA VAL A 9 16.78 20.44 0.48
C VAL A 9 16.55 18.95 0.24
N LYS A 10 17.64 18.18 0.32
CA LYS A 10 17.60 16.73 0.29
C LYS A 10 16.84 16.25 1.53
N VAL A 11 15.80 15.46 1.34
CA VAL A 11 15.01 14.91 2.44
C VAL A 11 15.91 13.98 3.26
N GLY A 12 16.01 14.23 4.56
CA GLY A 12 16.82 13.43 5.48
C GLY A 12 16.25 12.04 5.72
N PHE A 13 17.11 11.07 6.01
CA PHE A 13 16.74 9.68 6.29
C PHE A 13 16.33 9.50 7.75
N SER A 14 15.37 8.62 8.00
CA SER A 14 15.23 7.92 9.29
C SER A 14 15.86 6.54 9.07
N TYR A 15 16.90 6.19 9.82
CA TYR A 15 17.50 4.85 9.76
C TYR A 15 16.58 3.86 10.49
N ALA A 16 16.13 2.82 9.79
CA ALA A 16 15.53 1.64 10.42
C ALA A 16 16.67 0.73 10.90
N PHE A 17 16.49 0.08 12.06
CA PHE A 17 17.47 -0.82 12.65
C PHE A 17 17.79 -2.01 11.72
N ASP A 18 19.07 -2.41 11.70
CA ASP A 18 19.68 -3.35 10.75
C ASP A 18 19.19 -4.81 10.93
N ASP A 19 18.56 -5.14 12.07
CA ASP A 19 18.28 -6.53 12.43
C ASP A 19 16.87 -7.03 12.02
N ASN A 20 15.93 -6.12 11.70
CA ASN A 20 14.57 -6.48 11.28
C ASN A 20 14.00 -5.44 10.30
N PHE A 21 13.96 -5.77 9.00
CA PHE A 21 13.38 -4.87 7.99
C PHE A 21 11.88 -4.65 8.23
N TYR A 22 11.53 -3.42 8.58
CA TYR A 22 10.15 -2.97 8.77
C TYR A 22 9.96 -1.55 8.22
N LEU A 23 8.93 -1.39 7.38
CA LEU A 23 8.47 -0.10 6.89
C LEU A 23 6.97 0.00 7.13
N SER A 24 6.52 1.10 7.74
CA SER A 24 5.11 1.43 7.92
C SER A 24 4.80 2.76 7.26
N LEU A 25 3.77 2.79 6.43
CA LEU A 25 3.26 3.97 5.74
C LEU A 25 1.79 4.14 6.08
N THR A 26 1.36 5.37 6.33
CA THR A 26 -0.05 5.69 6.54
C THR A 26 -0.50 6.68 5.47
N LEU A 27 -1.54 6.33 4.73
CA LEU A 27 -2.29 7.26 3.92
C LEU A 27 -3.48 7.78 4.73
N ASP A 28 -3.43 9.05 5.14
CA ASP A 28 -4.55 9.74 5.79
C ASP A 28 -5.28 10.61 4.76
N LYS A 29 -6.44 10.11 4.30
CA LYS A 29 -7.24 10.71 3.24
C LYS A 29 -7.87 12.05 3.66
N PHE A 30 -8.08 12.27 4.96
CA PHE A 30 -8.63 13.53 5.47
C PHE A 30 -7.56 14.59 5.67
N SER A 31 -6.30 14.18 5.81
CA SER A 31 -5.16 15.10 5.79
C SER A 31 -4.68 15.43 4.37
N SER A 32 -5.27 14.79 3.35
CA SER A 32 -4.99 15.10 1.96
C SER A 32 -5.58 16.48 1.60
N ASN A 33 -5.00 17.14 0.60
CA ASN A 33 -5.53 18.40 0.05
C ASN A 33 -6.76 18.16 -0.87
N ASP A 34 -7.47 17.05 -0.71
CA ASP A 34 -8.62 16.68 -1.52
C ASP A 34 -9.88 16.68 -0.65
N GLU A 35 -10.66 17.75 -0.83
CA GLU A 35 -11.85 18.04 -0.02
C GLU A 35 -12.95 16.97 -0.17
N ARG A 36 -12.93 16.17 -1.24
CA ARG A 36 -13.92 15.10 -1.47
C ARG A 36 -13.92 14.09 -0.32
N TRP A 37 -12.75 13.75 0.24
CA TRP A 37 -12.63 12.87 1.40
C TRP A 37 -13.24 13.45 2.67
N GLY A 38 -13.37 14.78 2.79
CA GLY A 38 -14.00 15.41 3.96
C GLY A 38 -15.51 15.21 4.03
N MET A 39 -16.16 14.91 2.89
CA MET A 39 -17.61 14.87 2.74
C MET A 39 -18.20 13.46 2.69
N ALA A 40 -17.36 12.43 2.51
CA ALA A 40 -17.81 11.05 2.38
C ALA A 40 -17.83 10.30 3.74
N ASP A 41 -18.76 9.35 3.86
CA ASP A 41 -18.92 8.52 5.05
C ASP A 41 -18.17 7.20 4.89
N PHE A 42 -16.99 7.14 5.49
CA PHE A 42 -16.08 5.99 5.35
C PHE A 42 -16.26 4.93 6.43
N ARG A 43 -17.40 4.88 7.13
CA ARG A 43 -17.62 3.88 8.19
C ARG A 43 -17.82 2.49 7.58
N ILE A 44 -17.06 1.52 8.09
CA ILE A 44 -17.15 0.12 7.66
C ILE A 44 -18.20 -0.58 8.53
N GLY A 45 -19.35 -0.86 7.93
CA GLY A 45 -20.48 -1.49 8.64
C GLY A 45 -21.05 -0.60 9.75
N LYS A 46 -21.33 -1.19 10.91
CA LYS A 46 -21.90 -0.46 12.07
C LYS A 46 -20.83 0.05 13.04
N ASP A 47 -19.57 -0.28 12.82
CA ASP A 47 -18.48 0.13 13.70
C ASP A 47 -18.05 1.55 13.34
N SER A 48 -18.27 2.49 14.27
CA SER A 48 -17.86 3.88 14.10
C SER A 48 -16.34 4.09 14.10
N TRP A 49 -15.56 3.08 14.51
CA TRP A 49 -14.11 3.13 14.58
C TRP A 49 -13.42 2.45 13.40
N ALA A 50 -14.10 1.54 12.71
CA ALA A 50 -13.61 0.96 11.47
C ALA A 50 -13.90 1.92 10.32
N THR A 51 -12.87 2.52 9.74
CA THR A 51 -13.04 3.51 8.68
C THR A 51 -11.93 3.51 7.65
N PHE A 52 -12.31 3.62 6.37
CA PHE A 52 -11.37 3.80 5.25
C PHE A 52 -10.65 5.16 5.24
N LYS A 53 -10.93 6.03 6.22
CA LYS A 53 -10.27 7.32 6.41
C LYS A 53 -8.73 7.20 6.41
N ARG A 54 -8.21 6.11 6.99
CA ARG A 54 -6.77 5.81 6.98
C ARG A 54 -6.53 4.44 6.43
N GLU A 55 -5.49 4.31 5.62
CA GLU A 55 -4.95 3.02 5.25
C GLU A 55 -3.50 2.94 5.72
N ASN A 56 -3.17 1.93 6.51
CA ASN A 56 -1.78 1.66 6.89
C ASN A 56 -1.25 0.49 6.07
N LEU A 57 -0.14 0.73 5.38
CA LEU A 57 0.64 -0.28 4.66
C LEU A 57 1.88 -0.61 5.48
N ASN A 58 2.08 -1.89 5.77
CA ASN A 58 3.31 -2.37 6.38
C ASN A 58 4.04 -3.31 5.43
N LEU A 59 5.36 -3.17 5.37
CA LEU A 59 6.26 -4.02 4.62
C LEU A 59 7.25 -4.64 5.61
N ASN A 60 7.18 -5.96 5.76
CA ASN A 60 8.02 -6.73 6.66
C ASN A 60 8.19 -8.17 6.18
N PHE A 61 9.12 -8.91 6.79
CA PHE A 61 9.19 -10.36 6.60
C PHE A 61 8.13 -11.06 7.45
N GLU A 62 7.58 -12.16 6.93
CA GLU A 62 6.57 -12.98 7.61
C GLU A 62 7.03 -13.43 9.01
N ASP A 63 8.28 -13.85 9.16
CA ASP A 63 8.87 -14.28 10.43
C ASP A 63 9.60 -13.16 11.22
N SER A 64 9.48 -11.89 10.81
CA SER A 64 10.11 -10.78 11.55
C SER A 64 9.46 -10.53 12.92
N TYR A 65 10.21 -9.94 13.87
CA TYR A 65 9.66 -9.52 15.16
C TYR A 65 8.46 -8.56 15.02
N GLU A 66 8.50 -7.70 13.99
CA GLU A 66 7.46 -6.71 13.68
C GLU A 66 6.27 -7.31 12.90
N SER A 67 6.30 -8.62 12.65
CA SER A 67 5.20 -9.36 12.06
C SER A 67 4.01 -9.42 13.02
N ASP A 68 2.80 -9.34 12.47
CA ASP A 68 1.57 -9.62 13.24
C ASP A 68 1.38 -11.11 13.59
N GLY A 69 2.32 -11.99 13.17
CA GLY A 69 2.31 -13.42 13.45
C GLY A 69 1.22 -14.22 12.74
N ARG A 70 0.49 -13.62 11.78
CA ARG A 70 -0.57 -14.28 11.01
C ARG A 70 -0.02 -15.23 9.95
N GLU A 71 1.15 -14.93 9.41
CA GLU A 71 1.87 -15.75 8.44
C GLU A 71 3.22 -16.15 9.02
N LYS A 72 3.76 -17.28 8.55
CA LYS A 72 5.09 -17.74 8.89
C LYS A 72 5.83 -18.13 7.63
N GLY A 73 7.09 -17.73 7.52
CA GLY A 73 7.91 -17.99 6.35
C GLY A 73 8.98 -16.93 6.10
N ASP A 74 9.64 -17.11 4.95
CA ASP A 74 10.80 -16.31 4.54
C ASP A 74 10.46 -15.23 3.50
N TYR A 75 9.17 -15.00 3.25
CA TYR A 75 8.75 -14.03 2.24
C TYR A 75 8.65 -12.62 2.81
N LEU A 76 8.98 -11.66 1.95
CA LEU A 76 8.68 -10.26 2.18
C LEU A 76 7.21 -10.01 1.80
N ARG A 77 6.44 -9.44 2.71
CA ARG A 77 5.01 -9.17 2.49
C ARG A 77 4.69 -7.69 2.62
N ILE A 78 3.72 -7.24 1.84
CA ILE A 78 3.05 -5.94 2.04
C ILE A 78 1.65 -6.23 2.54
N ILE A 79 1.30 -5.70 3.71
CA ILE A 79 0.00 -5.86 4.34
C ILE A 79 -0.69 -4.51 4.50
N THR A 80 -2.00 -4.52 4.43
CA THR A 80 -2.84 -3.33 4.62
C THR A 80 -3.75 -3.52 5.84
N THR A 81 -4.35 -2.44 6.34
CA THR A 81 -5.18 -2.48 7.56
C THR A 81 -6.49 -3.23 7.33
N HIS A 82 -7.13 -3.01 6.18
CA HIS A 82 -8.43 -3.58 5.87
C HIS A 82 -8.32 -4.81 4.95
N LYS A 83 -9.27 -5.74 5.07
CA LYS A 83 -9.33 -6.90 4.17
C LYS A 83 -9.74 -6.48 2.76
N ASP A 84 -10.80 -5.69 2.69
CA ASP A 84 -11.25 -5.01 1.49
C ASP A 84 -10.74 -3.58 1.58
N ILE A 85 -10.14 -3.05 0.51
CA ILE A 85 -9.57 -1.69 0.47
C ILE A 85 -10.17 -0.94 -0.71
N LEU A 86 -10.21 0.39 -0.60
CA LEU A 86 -10.69 1.26 -1.66
C LEU A 86 -9.81 1.14 -2.90
N THR A 87 -10.40 1.36 -4.08
CA THR A 87 -9.69 1.38 -5.38
C THR A 87 -8.42 2.24 -5.35
N VAL A 88 -8.46 3.45 -4.75
CA VAL A 88 -7.28 4.31 -4.59
C VAL A 88 -6.16 3.68 -3.75
N ASP A 89 -6.53 2.98 -2.67
CA ASP A 89 -5.60 2.31 -1.77
C ASP A 89 -4.99 1.07 -2.44
N LYS A 90 -5.82 0.29 -3.15
CA LYS A 90 -5.38 -0.88 -3.90
C LYS A 90 -4.37 -0.52 -4.98
N ARG A 91 -4.63 0.58 -5.69
CA ARG A 91 -3.69 1.11 -6.68
C ARG A 91 -2.36 1.48 -6.04
N ALA A 92 -2.37 2.15 -4.89
CA ALA A 92 -1.16 2.52 -4.16
C ALA A 92 -0.37 1.28 -3.68
N LEU A 93 -1.08 0.28 -3.13
CA LEU A 93 -0.51 -1.01 -2.71
C LEU A 93 0.19 -1.73 -3.87
N TYR A 94 -0.45 -1.80 -5.03
CA TYR A 94 0.12 -2.47 -6.20
C TYR A 94 1.34 -1.75 -6.78
N ILE A 95 1.33 -0.41 -6.77
CA ILE A 95 2.52 0.38 -7.13
C ILE A 95 3.67 0.06 -6.17
N MET A 96 3.40 -0.02 -4.86
CA MET A 96 4.42 -0.37 -3.87
C MET A 96 4.99 -1.77 -4.10
N ALA A 97 4.14 -2.76 -4.37
CA ALA A 97 4.57 -4.13 -4.70
C ALA A 97 5.48 -4.16 -5.93
N ILE A 98 5.13 -3.42 -6.98
CA ILE A 98 5.93 -3.28 -8.21
C ILE A 98 7.29 -2.65 -7.91
N GLU A 99 7.32 -1.54 -7.18
CA GLU A 99 8.57 -0.82 -6.86
C GLU A 99 9.52 -1.69 -6.03
N VAL A 100 8.99 -2.37 -5.01
CA VAL A 100 9.78 -3.27 -4.15
C VAL A 100 10.32 -4.44 -4.95
N ALA A 101 9.45 -5.18 -5.66
CA ALA A 101 9.84 -6.34 -6.44
C ALA A 101 10.87 -5.97 -7.53
N SER A 102 10.74 -4.81 -8.17
CA SER A 102 11.70 -4.34 -9.18
C SER A 102 13.09 -4.07 -8.60
N VAL A 103 13.18 -3.56 -7.37
CA VAL A 103 14.45 -3.24 -6.72
C VAL A 103 15.20 -4.50 -6.26
N ILE A 104 14.46 -5.54 -5.85
CA ILE A 104 15.04 -6.79 -5.33
C ILE A 104 15.09 -7.92 -6.37
N ASP A 105 14.75 -7.63 -7.62
CA ASP A 105 14.61 -8.64 -8.70
C ASP A 105 13.68 -9.80 -8.30
N GLY A 106 12.57 -9.44 -7.64
CA GLY A 106 11.61 -10.38 -7.07
C GLY A 106 10.39 -10.64 -7.96
N GLN A 107 9.60 -11.63 -7.55
CA GLN A 107 8.26 -11.91 -8.09
C GLN A 107 7.18 -11.50 -7.09
N ILE A 108 5.95 -11.33 -7.58
CA ILE A 108 4.80 -10.89 -6.78
C ILE A 108 3.77 -12.01 -6.76
N SER A 109 3.34 -12.38 -5.55
CA SER A 109 2.17 -13.23 -5.30
C SER A 109 1.05 -12.40 -4.69
N GLU A 110 -0.18 -12.66 -5.09
CA GLU A 110 -1.39 -12.04 -4.52
C GLU A 110 -2.47 -13.07 -4.10
N ASP A 111 -2.14 -14.36 -4.16
CA ASP A 111 -3.05 -15.49 -3.95
C ASP A 111 -2.48 -16.50 -2.94
N ASP A 112 -2.02 -16.00 -1.79
CA ASP A 112 -1.43 -16.83 -0.73
C ASP A 112 -0.27 -17.73 -1.21
N LYS A 113 0.57 -17.19 -2.11
CA LYS A 113 1.80 -17.81 -2.60
C LYS A 113 1.53 -19.01 -3.52
N GLU A 114 0.30 -19.18 -4.00
CA GLU A 114 -0.08 -20.20 -5.00
C GLU A 114 0.55 -19.90 -6.37
N THR A 115 0.56 -18.63 -6.80
CA THR A 115 1.18 -18.21 -8.05
C THR A 115 2.11 -17.01 -7.88
N TRP A 116 3.14 -16.94 -8.72
CA TRP A 116 4.14 -15.90 -8.70
C TRP A 116 4.25 -15.27 -10.09
N LEU A 117 4.03 -13.96 -10.14
CA LEU A 117 4.09 -13.17 -11.36
C LEU A 117 5.39 -12.36 -11.39
N SER A 118 6.03 -12.30 -12.56
CA SER A 118 7.04 -11.27 -12.80
C SER A 118 6.41 -9.87 -12.69
N VAL A 119 7.25 -8.85 -12.49
CA VAL A 119 6.80 -7.46 -12.44
C VAL A 119 5.98 -7.07 -13.68
N GLU A 120 6.41 -7.51 -14.87
CA GLU A 120 5.73 -7.17 -16.13
C GLU A 120 4.39 -7.93 -16.30
N GLU A 121 4.32 -9.18 -15.86
CA GLU A 121 3.05 -9.93 -15.83
C GLU A 121 2.06 -9.31 -14.85
N PHE A 122 2.52 -8.91 -13.67
CA PHE A 122 1.69 -8.24 -12.66
C PHE A 122 1.15 -6.89 -13.17
N LYS A 123 2.01 -6.07 -13.78
CA LYS A 123 1.60 -4.81 -14.44
C LYS A 123 0.58 -5.05 -15.54
N THR A 124 0.78 -6.07 -16.36
CA THR A 124 -0.13 -6.41 -17.46
C THR A 124 -1.49 -6.88 -16.94
N LYS A 125 -1.49 -7.74 -15.91
CA LYS A 125 -2.69 -8.25 -15.25
C LYS A 125 -3.54 -7.12 -14.65
N HIS A 126 -2.90 -6.16 -14.00
CA HIS A 126 -3.57 -5.07 -13.28
C HIS A 126 -3.51 -3.72 -14.00
N LYS A 127 -3.29 -3.74 -15.32
CA LYS A 127 -3.08 -2.53 -16.13
C LYS A 127 -4.18 -1.49 -15.97
N ASP A 128 -5.44 -1.93 -15.87
CA ASP A 128 -6.59 -1.03 -15.82
C ASP A 128 -6.58 -0.23 -14.51
N LEU A 129 -6.29 -0.89 -13.39
CA LEU A 129 -6.10 -0.23 -12.09
C LEU A 129 -4.87 0.68 -12.08
N LEU A 130 -3.74 0.20 -12.63
CA LEU A 130 -2.48 0.94 -12.60
C LEU A 130 -2.50 2.19 -13.48
N ASN A 131 -3.25 2.16 -14.58
CA ASN A 131 -3.37 3.26 -15.53
C ASN A 131 -4.36 4.35 -15.08
N MET A 132 -5.18 4.11 -14.05
CA MET A 132 -6.04 5.14 -13.48
C MET A 132 -5.22 6.35 -13.02
N THR A 133 -5.74 7.52 -13.28
CA THR A 133 -5.31 8.75 -12.60
C THR A 133 -5.72 8.72 -11.13
N TYR A 134 -5.14 9.61 -10.32
CA TYR A 134 -5.55 9.77 -8.94
C TYR A 134 -7.06 10.10 -8.85
N ASP A 135 -7.54 11.03 -9.68
CA ASP A 135 -8.94 11.46 -9.65
C ASP A 135 -9.91 10.35 -10.03
N GLU A 136 -9.62 9.56 -11.06
CA GLU A 136 -10.47 8.41 -11.43
C GLU A 136 -10.53 7.37 -10.31
N ALA A 137 -9.39 7.07 -9.68
CA ALA A 137 -9.36 6.12 -8.57
C ALA A 137 -10.11 6.66 -7.34
N VAL A 138 -10.03 7.97 -7.08
CA VAL A 138 -10.78 8.63 -5.99
C VAL A 138 -12.27 8.62 -6.29
N ASP A 139 -12.69 8.97 -7.50
CA ASP A 139 -14.11 9.02 -7.87
C ASP A 139 -14.77 7.66 -7.71
N ILE A 140 -14.11 6.57 -8.13
CA ILE A 140 -14.56 5.20 -7.88
C ILE A 140 -14.64 4.94 -6.36
N SER A 141 -13.59 5.29 -5.62
CA SER A 141 -13.51 5.04 -4.18
C SER A 141 -14.50 5.82 -3.32
N LEU A 142 -15.10 6.89 -3.84
CA LEU A 142 -16.17 7.61 -3.16
C LEU A 142 -17.54 6.94 -3.33
N GLU A 143 -17.66 6.02 -4.30
CA GLU A 143 -18.89 5.25 -4.58
C GLU A 143 -18.88 3.83 -3.99
N GLU A 144 -17.71 3.35 -3.50
CA GLU A 144 -17.50 2.06 -2.83
C GLU A 144 -18.02 2.04 -1.38
#